data_AF-A0A2W5VPL6-F1
#
_entry.id   AF-A0A2W5VPL6-F1
#
_cell.length_a   1.000
_cell.length_b   1.000
_cell.length_c   1.000
_cell.angle_alpha   90.00
_cell.angle_beta   90.00
_cell.angle_gamma   90.00
#
_symmetry.space_group_name_H-M   'P 1'
#
loop_
_entity.id
_entity.type
_entity.pdbx_description
1 polymer ?
#
loop_
_entity_poly.entity_id
_entity_poly.type
_entity_poly.pdbx_seq_one_letter_code
_entity_poly.pdbx_strand_id
1 'polypeptide(L)'
;MDNELTALERALTKKDLSAMIDPLQSVLRALKPMRLSSLEQLDSGARGRLLTTLMRVQRMDKPAVEAAPEAPAAEAPAAEAAPAEAPAEGAAPVEAAPATPAPAPEKKANPYSDVQFTIGLIWSSIQEKDRADVAFGKAERQPTEAELAAPPVQERPAQSDRPERGPRKDRGERGERRERSDRPARAARPERPERPAPFVSSGDWQADVKKLEELGRTRDAGRIHEKNQSYADAARLYETGGDTKSALRNAALGKLDDVFKRLSEKLKPEEISEALERAGAFEKLMEFHVARGDFDSIAKLYERANQFDQAGLAWERAGKFSFARKSYERAKDFAGANRVRDLEIAKLIERGDRLGAATLLVAANKKAEALETIKPLPGPKAFHFMQKLKLNAEADAFAKEELAKAEAANNALQKARWLELTGKHQEAADVYLAADRKDKAAFVFEAMGQLGKAAELLEAAGQLDKAQALFTKAGDAANADRVKALPRPEPKPKAVEAKSEGEGEQIPPPSPSAPTPGSTANA
;
A
#
# COMPACT_ATOMS: atom_id res chain seq x y z
N MET A 1 -15.93 2.90 -12.33
CA MET A 1 -14.78 1.99 -12.12
C MET A 1 -14.58 1.70 -10.63
N ASP A 2 -14.45 2.71 -9.77
CA ASP A 2 -14.23 2.51 -8.32
C ASP A 2 -15.27 1.63 -7.60
N ASN A 3 -16.55 1.80 -7.90
CA ASN A 3 -17.61 0.95 -7.34
C ASN A 3 -17.46 -0.52 -7.77
N GLU A 4 -17.11 -0.75 -9.04
CA GLU A 4 -16.91 -2.10 -9.60
C GLU A 4 -15.68 -2.78 -8.98
N LEU A 5 -14.58 -2.04 -8.81
CA LEU A 5 -13.39 -2.54 -8.13
C LEU A 5 -13.68 -2.89 -6.67
N THR A 6 -14.51 -2.09 -5.99
CA THR A 6 -14.93 -2.38 -4.60
C THR A 6 -15.81 -3.63 -4.53
N ALA A 7 -16.73 -3.83 -5.49
CA ALA A 7 -17.54 -5.04 -5.57
C ALA A 7 -16.69 -6.28 -5.84
N LEU A 8 -15.72 -6.16 -6.76
CA LEU A 8 -14.75 -7.21 -7.06
C LEU A 8 -13.90 -7.58 -5.85
N GLU A 9 -13.42 -6.60 -5.08
CA GLU A 9 -12.67 -6.85 -3.84
C GLU A 9 -13.50 -7.62 -2.79
N ARG A 10 -14.80 -7.31 -2.65
CA ARG A 10 -15.69 -8.07 -1.75
C ARG A 10 -15.87 -9.51 -2.22
N ALA A 11 -16.08 -9.74 -3.51
CA ALA A 11 -16.16 -11.11 -4.07
C ALA A 11 -14.84 -11.88 -3.84
N LEU A 12 -13.72 -11.21 -4.04
CA LEU A 12 -12.38 -11.75 -3.84
C LEU A 12 -12.11 -12.16 -2.38
N THR A 13 -12.55 -11.36 -1.40
CA THR A 13 -12.44 -11.73 0.02
C THR A 13 -13.22 -13.00 0.38
N LYS A 14 -14.32 -13.27 -0.34
CA LYS A 14 -15.14 -14.47 -0.17
C LYS A 14 -14.66 -15.66 -1.01
N LYS A 15 -13.70 -15.46 -1.90
CA LYS A 15 -13.23 -16.43 -2.91
C LYS A 15 -14.36 -17.00 -3.79
N ASP A 16 -15.43 -16.23 -3.99
CA ASP A 16 -16.58 -16.63 -4.81
C ASP A 16 -16.33 -16.25 -6.27
N LEU A 17 -15.89 -17.22 -7.08
CA LEU A 17 -15.50 -17.00 -8.48
C LEU A 17 -16.68 -16.54 -9.35
N SER A 18 -17.88 -17.08 -9.12
CA SER A 18 -19.07 -16.71 -9.87
C SER A 18 -19.45 -15.25 -9.63
N ALA A 19 -19.33 -14.79 -8.38
CA ALA A 19 -19.59 -13.39 -8.01
C ALA A 19 -18.53 -12.40 -8.56
N MET A 20 -17.41 -12.86 -9.10
CA MET A 20 -16.38 -11.99 -9.70
C MET A 20 -16.65 -11.63 -11.17
N ILE A 21 -17.48 -12.40 -11.88
CA ILE A 21 -17.68 -12.26 -13.33
C ILE A 21 -18.35 -10.91 -13.66
N ASP A 22 -19.46 -10.57 -13.02
CA ASP A 22 -20.21 -9.33 -13.31
C ASP A 22 -19.40 -8.04 -13.04
N PRO A 23 -18.68 -7.90 -11.90
CA PRO A 23 -17.79 -6.76 -11.68
C PRO A 23 -16.67 -6.67 -12.71
N LEU A 24 -16.05 -7.80 -13.09
CA LEU A 24 -14.98 -7.82 -14.11
C LEU A 24 -15.50 -7.39 -15.48
N GLN A 25 -16.66 -7.90 -15.90
CA GLN A 25 -17.30 -7.47 -17.15
C GLN A 25 -17.69 -5.98 -17.13
N SER A 26 -18.07 -5.46 -15.97
CA SER A 26 -18.37 -4.03 -15.80
C SER A 26 -17.11 -3.16 -15.89
N VAL A 27 -15.99 -3.62 -15.34
CA VAL A 27 -14.66 -3.00 -15.52
C VAL A 27 -14.24 -3.02 -16.99
N LEU A 28 -14.38 -4.16 -17.68
CA LEU A 28 -14.08 -4.29 -19.11
C LEU A 28 -14.91 -3.31 -19.95
N ARG A 29 -16.23 -3.25 -19.73
CA ARG A 29 -17.14 -2.31 -20.41
C ARG A 29 -16.75 -0.85 -20.16
N ALA A 30 -16.23 -0.52 -18.99
CA ALA A 30 -15.77 0.84 -18.68
C ALA A 30 -14.44 1.20 -19.36
N LEU A 31 -13.53 0.23 -19.51
CA LEU A 31 -12.20 0.44 -20.11
C LEU A 31 -12.22 0.45 -21.65
N LYS A 32 -13.01 -0.42 -22.27
CA LYS A 32 -13.07 -0.59 -23.74
C LYS A 32 -13.26 0.73 -24.53
N PRO A 33 -14.14 1.68 -24.13
CA PRO A 33 -14.29 2.96 -24.85
C PRO A 33 -13.13 3.94 -24.63
N MET A 34 -12.27 3.74 -23.61
CA MET A 34 -11.17 4.66 -23.30
C MET A 34 -9.97 4.50 -24.24
N ARG A 35 -9.88 3.38 -24.99
CA ARG A 35 -8.79 3.09 -25.95
C ARG A 35 -7.40 3.38 -25.38
N LEU A 36 -7.15 2.90 -24.17
CA LEU A 36 -5.88 3.13 -23.47
C LEU A 36 -4.77 2.37 -24.19
N SER A 37 -3.68 3.05 -24.50
CA SER A 37 -2.49 2.40 -25.09
C SER A 37 -1.54 1.83 -24.03
N SER A 38 -1.74 2.22 -22.76
CA SER A 38 -0.97 1.73 -21.63
C SER A 38 -1.72 1.97 -20.34
N LEU A 39 -1.42 1.16 -19.32
CA LEU A 39 -1.96 1.30 -17.97
C LEU A 39 -1.62 2.66 -17.34
N GLU A 40 -0.55 3.33 -17.80
CA GLU A 40 -0.11 4.64 -17.29
C GLU A 40 -1.06 5.80 -17.60
N GLN A 41 -1.98 5.62 -18.55
CA GLN A 41 -2.98 6.63 -18.90
C GLN A 41 -4.16 6.68 -17.91
N LEU A 42 -4.27 5.69 -17.02
CA LEU A 42 -5.22 5.75 -15.92
C LEU A 42 -4.69 6.63 -14.79
N ASP A 43 -5.61 7.28 -14.07
CA ASP A 43 -5.28 7.97 -12.83
C ASP A 43 -4.49 7.04 -11.88
N SER A 44 -3.49 7.58 -11.20
CA SER A 44 -2.58 6.81 -10.34
C SER A 44 -3.31 5.94 -9.30
N GLY A 45 -4.41 6.43 -8.73
CA GLY A 45 -5.22 5.71 -7.75
C GLY A 45 -6.10 4.62 -8.37
N ALA A 46 -6.66 4.86 -9.55
CA ALA A 46 -7.41 3.85 -10.29
C ALA A 46 -6.49 2.74 -10.84
N ARG A 47 -5.33 3.14 -11.38
CA ARG A 47 -4.27 2.27 -11.89
C ARG A 47 -3.78 1.29 -10.83
N GLY A 48 -3.40 1.81 -9.66
CA GLY A 48 -2.87 0.98 -8.56
C GLY A 48 -3.88 -0.04 -8.06
N ARG A 49 -5.15 0.36 -7.91
CA ARG A 49 -6.24 -0.53 -7.49
C ARG A 49 -6.55 -1.59 -8.54
N LEU A 50 -6.75 -1.20 -9.80
CA LEU A 50 -6.99 -2.13 -10.91
C LEU A 50 -5.88 -3.19 -11.01
N LEU A 51 -4.61 -2.74 -11.01
CA LEU A 51 -3.45 -3.63 -11.08
C LEU A 51 -3.42 -4.63 -9.92
N THR A 52 -3.56 -4.14 -8.69
CA THR A 52 -3.48 -4.98 -7.49
C THR A 52 -4.62 -6.00 -7.46
N THR A 53 -5.84 -5.59 -7.81
CA THR A 53 -7.02 -6.46 -7.80
C THR A 53 -6.94 -7.52 -8.90
N LEU A 54 -6.62 -7.15 -10.15
CA LEU A 54 -6.47 -8.10 -11.25
C LEU A 54 -5.35 -9.11 -10.96
N MET A 55 -4.19 -8.67 -10.46
CA MET A 55 -3.09 -9.57 -10.11
C MET A 55 -3.45 -10.52 -8.97
N ARG A 56 -4.29 -10.09 -8.01
CA ARG A 56 -4.74 -10.96 -6.92
C ARG A 56 -5.72 -12.02 -7.42
N VAL A 57 -6.66 -11.67 -8.31
CA VAL A 57 -7.56 -12.65 -8.94
C VAL A 57 -6.77 -13.61 -9.84
N GLN A 58 -5.81 -13.12 -10.63
CA GLN A 58 -4.97 -13.94 -11.50
C GLN A 58 -4.07 -14.94 -10.73
N ARG A 59 -3.75 -14.66 -9.46
CA ARG A 59 -2.99 -15.54 -8.57
C ARG A 59 -3.84 -16.57 -7.83
N MET A 60 -5.17 -16.55 -7.97
CA MET A 60 -6.01 -17.60 -7.39
C MET A 60 -5.71 -18.94 -8.07
N ASP A 61 -5.54 -19.99 -7.27
CA ASP A 61 -5.34 -21.33 -7.78
C ASP A 61 -6.62 -21.85 -8.43
N LYS A 62 -6.46 -22.65 -9.51
CA LYS A 62 -7.58 -23.36 -10.14
C LYS A 62 -8.19 -24.25 -9.06
N PRO A 63 -9.49 -24.09 -8.71
CA PRO A 63 -10.11 -24.96 -7.71
C PRO A 63 -9.94 -26.40 -8.20
N ALA A 64 -9.40 -27.27 -7.33
CA ALA A 64 -9.31 -28.68 -7.63
C ALA A 64 -10.74 -29.14 -7.96
N VAL A 65 -10.97 -29.51 -9.22
CA VAL A 65 -12.24 -30.11 -9.61
C VAL A 65 -12.27 -31.40 -8.82
N GLU A 66 -13.02 -31.43 -7.72
CA GLU A 66 -13.32 -32.66 -7.00
C GLU A 66 -13.84 -33.62 -8.06
N ALA A 67 -13.05 -34.65 -8.35
CA ALA A 67 -13.36 -35.64 -9.36
C ALA A 67 -14.77 -36.13 -9.05
N ALA A 68 -15.72 -35.80 -9.93
CA ALA A 68 -17.08 -36.27 -9.81
C ALA A 68 -17.00 -37.80 -9.62
N PRO A 69 -17.69 -38.38 -8.63
CA PRO A 69 -17.59 -39.80 -8.35
C PRO A 69 -17.86 -40.57 -9.64
N GLU A 70 -16.87 -41.35 -10.08
CA GLU A 70 -16.96 -42.17 -11.28
C GLU A 70 -18.25 -42.99 -11.19
N ALA A 71 -19.18 -42.71 -12.09
CA ALA A 71 -20.36 -43.54 -12.27
C ALA A 71 -19.89 -44.96 -12.62
N PRO A 72 -20.44 -46.01 -12.00
CA PRO A 72 -19.96 -47.37 -12.19
C PRO A 72 -20.07 -47.78 -13.65
N ALA A 73 -18.93 -48.18 -14.22
CA ALA A 73 -18.79 -48.66 -15.57
C ALA A 73 -19.73 -49.86 -15.79
N ALA A 74 -20.68 -49.72 -16.71
CA ALA A 74 -21.44 -50.85 -17.23
C ALA A 74 -20.52 -51.68 -18.13
N GLU A 75 -20.29 -52.93 -17.75
CA GLU A 75 -19.65 -53.96 -18.56
C GLU A 75 -20.43 -54.17 -19.87
N ALA A 76 -19.74 -54.04 -21.00
CA ALA A 76 -20.19 -54.56 -22.28
C ALA A 76 -19.12 -55.55 -22.80
N PRO A 77 -19.53 -56.69 -23.38
CA PRO A 77 -18.69 -57.86 -23.55
C PRO A 77 -17.76 -57.78 -24.77
N ALA A 78 -16.68 -58.55 -24.65
CA ALA A 78 -15.65 -58.78 -25.65
C ALA A 78 -16.17 -59.45 -26.94
N ALA A 79 -15.67 -58.97 -28.08
CA ALA A 79 -15.69 -59.68 -29.36
C ALA A 79 -14.32 -59.52 -30.05
N GLU A 80 -13.50 -60.55 -29.86
CA GLU A 80 -12.72 -61.34 -30.82
C GLU A 80 -12.18 -60.72 -32.14
N ALA A 81 -10.92 -61.08 -32.42
CA ALA A 81 -10.06 -60.77 -33.57
C ALA A 81 -10.62 -61.32 -34.91
N ALA A 82 -10.19 -60.95 -36.13
CA ALA A 82 -8.85 -60.79 -36.70
C ALA A 82 -8.99 -60.18 -38.15
N PRO A 83 -8.05 -60.31 -39.13
CA PRO A 83 -7.24 -59.17 -39.60
C PRO A 83 -7.21 -58.92 -41.14
N ALA A 84 -6.49 -57.85 -41.52
CA ALA A 84 -5.72 -57.61 -42.76
C ALA A 84 -6.43 -57.55 -44.14
N GLU A 85 -6.34 -56.39 -44.80
CA GLU A 85 -5.86 -56.26 -46.20
C GLU A 85 -5.65 -54.78 -46.59
N ALA A 86 -4.59 -54.53 -47.35
CA ALA A 86 -4.35 -53.35 -48.20
C ALA A 86 -4.17 -53.89 -49.65
N PRO A 87 -3.95 -53.10 -50.71
CA PRO A 87 -4.11 -51.66 -50.97
C PRO A 87 -4.91 -51.37 -52.28
N ALA A 88 -5.24 -50.11 -52.62
CA ALA A 88 -5.32 -49.66 -54.03
C ALA A 88 -5.45 -48.14 -54.20
N GLU A 89 -4.82 -47.68 -55.27
CA GLU A 89 -4.70 -46.34 -55.85
C GLU A 89 -6.00 -45.55 -56.11
N GLY A 90 -5.87 -44.22 -56.04
CA GLY A 90 -6.21 -43.36 -57.19
C GLY A 90 -7.64 -42.82 -57.30
N ALA A 91 -7.86 -41.58 -56.82
CA ALA A 91 -8.68 -40.56 -57.50
C ALA A 91 -8.74 -39.27 -56.67
N ALA A 92 -8.30 -38.16 -57.25
CA ALA A 92 -8.91 -36.84 -57.05
C ALA A 92 -9.89 -36.62 -58.24
N PRO A 93 -10.65 -35.52 -58.35
CA PRO A 93 -10.98 -34.43 -57.41
C PRO A 93 -12.49 -34.08 -57.39
N VAL A 94 -13.06 -33.54 -56.30
CA VAL A 94 -14.18 -32.58 -56.42
C VAL A 94 -14.16 -31.58 -55.26
N GLU A 95 -14.07 -30.33 -55.64
CA GLU A 95 -14.21 -29.10 -54.86
C GLU A 95 -15.64 -29.03 -54.24
N ALA A 96 -15.73 -29.19 -52.92
CA ALA A 96 -16.96 -29.03 -52.16
C ALA A 96 -16.81 -27.82 -51.22
N ALA A 97 -17.74 -26.86 -51.37
CA ALA A 97 -17.86 -25.67 -50.55
C ALA A 97 -17.87 -26.00 -49.04
N PRO A 98 -17.27 -25.17 -48.17
CA PRO A 98 -17.25 -25.43 -46.74
C PRO A 98 -18.66 -25.32 -46.16
N ALA A 99 -19.23 -26.47 -45.80
CA ALA A 99 -20.39 -26.55 -44.94
C ALA A 99 -20.06 -25.89 -43.59
N THR A 100 -20.86 -24.92 -43.20
CA THR A 100 -20.83 -24.33 -41.85
C THR A 100 -20.91 -25.43 -40.80
N PRO A 101 -19.90 -25.61 -39.93
CA PRO A 101 -19.95 -26.61 -38.88
C PRO A 101 -21.07 -26.28 -37.89
N ALA A 102 -21.92 -27.26 -37.61
CA ALA A 102 -22.95 -27.19 -36.60
C ALA A 102 -22.34 -26.82 -35.22
N PRO A 103 -23.05 -26.02 -34.39
CA PRO A 103 -22.53 -25.56 -33.10
C PRO A 103 -22.20 -26.75 -32.20
N ALA A 104 -20.94 -26.82 -31.78
CA ALA A 104 -20.44 -27.83 -30.85
C ALA A 104 -21.21 -27.76 -29.51
N PRO A 105 -21.42 -28.90 -28.83
CA PRO A 105 -22.15 -28.96 -27.56
C PRO A 105 -21.52 -28.04 -26.52
N GLU A 106 -22.33 -27.16 -25.92
CA GLU A 106 -21.95 -26.20 -24.88
C GLU A 106 -21.31 -26.94 -23.69
N LYS A 107 -19.99 -26.87 -23.58
CA LYS A 107 -19.26 -27.35 -22.40
C LYS A 107 -19.72 -26.52 -21.18
N LYS A 108 -20.13 -27.20 -20.11
CA LYS A 108 -20.51 -26.56 -18.83
C LYS A 108 -19.42 -25.57 -18.42
N ALA A 109 -19.79 -24.30 -18.32
CA ALA A 109 -18.87 -23.19 -18.08
C ALA A 109 -18.17 -23.35 -16.72
N ASN A 110 -16.83 -23.40 -16.72
CA ASN A 110 -16.05 -23.39 -15.50
C ASN A 110 -15.87 -21.92 -15.08
N PRO A 111 -16.43 -21.48 -13.94
CA PRO A 111 -16.38 -20.07 -13.52
C PRO A 111 -14.95 -19.56 -13.37
N TYR A 112 -13.97 -20.43 -13.05
CA TYR A 112 -12.56 -20.06 -13.02
C TYR A 112 -12.05 -19.66 -14.42
N SER A 113 -12.39 -20.44 -15.45
CA SER A 113 -11.98 -20.17 -16.84
C SER A 113 -12.58 -18.85 -17.32
N ASP A 114 -13.87 -18.59 -17.05
CA ASP A 114 -14.54 -17.35 -17.44
C ASP A 114 -13.95 -16.11 -16.76
N VAL A 115 -13.58 -16.22 -15.47
CA VAL A 115 -12.89 -15.16 -14.73
C VAL A 115 -11.52 -14.86 -15.35
N GLN A 116 -10.69 -15.89 -15.60
CA GLN A 116 -9.37 -15.70 -16.22
C GLN A 116 -9.49 -15.15 -17.65
N PHE A 117 -10.47 -15.62 -18.41
CA PHE A 117 -10.73 -15.14 -19.77
C PHE A 117 -11.11 -13.64 -19.77
N THR A 118 -11.99 -13.24 -18.86
CA THR A 118 -12.40 -11.83 -18.72
C THR A 118 -11.22 -10.95 -18.29
N ILE A 119 -10.33 -11.44 -17.43
CA ILE A 119 -9.08 -10.74 -17.07
C ILE A 119 -8.17 -10.57 -18.29
N GLY A 120 -8.03 -11.60 -19.13
CA GLY A 120 -7.29 -11.53 -20.38
C GLY A 120 -7.83 -10.45 -21.31
N LEU A 121 -9.15 -10.36 -21.47
CA LEU A 121 -9.80 -9.29 -22.26
C LEU A 121 -9.52 -7.90 -21.68
N ILE A 122 -9.51 -7.75 -20.35
CA ILE A 122 -9.17 -6.48 -19.70
C ILE A 122 -7.72 -6.09 -20.00
N TRP A 123 -6.76 -7.00 -19.82
CA TRP A 123 -5.35 -6.71 -20.13
C TRP A 123 -5.13 -6.36 -21.60
N SER A 124 -5.77 -7.10 -22.51
CA SER A 124 -5.72 -6.84 -23.94
C SER A 124 -6.28 -5.45 -24.30
N SER A 125 -7.37 -5.02 -23.64
CA SER A 125 -7.97 -3.69 -23.86
C SER A 125 -7.06 -2.52 -23.44
N ILE A 126 -6.02 -2.77 -22.64
CA ILE A 126 -5.04 -1.79 -22.17
C ILE A 126 -3.66 -2.01 -22.86
N GLN A 127 -3.59 -2.89 -23.86
CA GLN A 127 -2.39 -3.25 -24.63
C GLN A 127 -1.28 -3.96 -23.83
N GLU A 128 -1.61 -4.60 -22.71
CA GLU A 128 -0.67 -5.38 -21.89
C GLU A 128 -0.64 -6.86 -22.34
N LYS A 129 -0.04 -7.12 -23.51
CA LYS A 129 -0.08 -8.43 -24.20
C LYS A 129 0.42 -9.60 -23.35
N ASP A 130 1.59 -9.48 -22.73
CA ASP A 130 2.21 -10.55 -21.94
C ASP A 130 1.30 -11.03 -20.79
N ARG A 131 0.57 -10.09 -20.16
CA ARG A 131 -0.35 -10.41 -19.06
C ARG A 131 -1.66 -11.00 -19.56
N ALA A 132 -2.12 -10.55 -20.72
CA ALA A 132 -3.29 -11.10 -21.38
C ALA A 132 -3.04 -12.58 -21.76
N ASP A 133 -1.89 -12.89 -22.34
CA ASP A 133 -1.52 -14.24 -22.77
C ASP A 133 -1.44 -15.22 -21.58
N VAL A 134 -0.89 -14.78 -20.44
CA VAL A 134 -0.88 -15.60 -19.20
C VAL A 134 -2.30 -15.88 -18.70
N ALA A 135 -3.21 -14.90 -18.79
CA ALA A 135 -4.60 -15.08 -18.38
C ALA A 135 -5.37 -15.99 -19.33
N PHE A 136 -5.21 -15.82 -20.65
CA PHE A 136 -5.82 -16.70 -21.65
C PHE A 136 -5.29 -18.14 -21.57
N GLY A 137 -4.00 -18.31 -21.30
CA GLY A 137 -3.40 -19.63 -21.04
C GLY A 137 -4.03 -20.34 -19.85
N LYS A 138 -4.29 -19.61 -18.75
CA LYS A 138 -5.01 -20.16 -17.57
C LYS A 138 -6.48 -20.45 -17.82
N ALA A 139 -7.12 -19.70 -18.73
CA ALA A 139 -8.49 -19.94 -19.14
C ALA A 139 -8.62 -21.15 -20.08
N GLU A 140 -7.51 -21.62 -20.67
CA GLU A 140 -7.48 -22.66 -21.70
C GLU A 140 -8.36 -22.29 -22.92
N ARG A 141 -8.56 -20.99 -23.15
CA ARG A 141 -9.39 -20.43 -24.23
C ARG A 141 -8.69 -19.22 -24.85
N GLN A 142 -8.49 -19.27 -26.16
CA GLN A 142 -8.01 -18.12 -26.93
C GLN A 142 -9.16 -17.17 -27.26
N PRO A 143 -8.96 -15.84 -27.20
CA PRO A 143 -9.98 -14.89 -27.57
C PRO A 143 -10.18 -14.89 -29.09
N THR A 144 -11.43 -14.82 -29.53
CA THR A 144 -11.76 -14.63 -30.94
C THR A 144 -11.50 -13.18 -31.36
N GLU A 145 -11.27 -12.95 -32.65
CA GLU A 145 -11.06 -11.60 -33.19
C GLU A 145 -12.24 -10.66 -32.87
N ALA A 146 -13.47 -11.19 -32.85
CA ALA A 146 -14.68 -10.47 -32.47
C ALA A 146 -14.69 -10.03 -30.99
N GLU A 147 -14.15 -10.84 -30.08
CA GLU A 147 -14.06 -10.51 -28.65
C GLU A 147 -13.01 -9.42 -28.39
N LEU A 148 -11.91 -9.47 -29.15
CA LEU A 148 -10.84 -8.46 -29.14
C LEU A 148 -11.25 -7.16 -29.81
N ALA A 149 -12.08 -7.22 -30.85
CA ALA A 149 -12.54 -6.03 -31.57
C ALA A 149 -13.24 -5.05 -30.62
N ALA A 150 -12.82 -3.78 -30.67
CA ALA A 150 -13.59 -2.70 -30.06
C ALA A 150 -15.01 -2.73 -30.62
N PRO A 151 -16.08 -2.68 -29.80
CA PRO A 151 -17.42 -2.53 -30.35
C PRO A 151 -17.39 -1.33 -31.30
N PRO A 152 -18.02 -1.44 -32.48
CA PRO A 152 -18.08 -0.33 -33.41
C PRO A 152 -18.54 0.88 -32.62
N VAL A 153 -17.83 2.00 -32.76
CA VAL A 153 -18.24 3.26 -32.14
C VAL A 153 -19.66 3.48 -32.64
N GLN A 154 -20.65 3.26 -31.78
CA GLN A 154 -22.02 3.65 -32.09
C GLN A 154 -21.91 5.15 -32.27
N GLU A 155 -21.89 5.59 -33.53
CA GLU A 155 -21.90 6.99 -33.88
C GLU A 155 -23.06 7.58 -33.12
N ARG A 156 -22.72 8.39 -32.11
CA ARG A 156 -23.71 9.12 -31.34
C ARG A 156 -24.54 9.85 -32.40
N PRO A 157 -25.85 9.57 -32.53
CA PRO A 157 -26.66 10.22 -33.55
C PRO A 157 -26.43 11.72 -33.43
N ALA A 158 -26.16 12.34 -34.58
CA ALA A 158 -25.80 13.75 -34.65
C ALA A 158 -26.76 14.56 -33.77
N GLN A 159 -26.19 15.45 -32.98
CA GLN A 159 -26.88 16.26 -31.99
C GLN A 159 -27.72 17.37 -32.66
N SER A 160 -28.49 17.03 -33.70
CA SER A 160 -29.36 17.94 -34.46
C SER A 160 -30.84 17.82 -34.10
N ASP A 161 -31.31 16.66 -33.64
CA ASP A 161 -32.75 16.43 -33.42
C ASP A 161 -33.04 16.00 -31.99
N ARG A 162 -32.76 16.89 -31.03
CA ARG A 162 -33.26 16.72 -29.67
C ARG A 162 -34.61 17.45 -29.56
N PRO A 163 -35.75 16.74 -29.64
CA PRO A 163 -37.06 17.36 -29.48
C PRO A 163 -37.16 18.05 -28.12
N GLU A 164 -37.78 19.23 -28.11
CA GLU A 164 -38.00 20.04 -26.92
C GLU A 164 -38.58 19.20 -25.79
N ARG A 165 -37.87 19.22 -24.67
CA ARG A 165 -38.20 18.45 -23.48
C ARG A 165 -39.45 19.05 -22.85
N GLY A 166 -40.59 18.40 -23.06
CA GLY A 166 -41.87 18.77 -22.45
C GLY A 166 -41.84 18.88 -20.92
N PRO A 167 -42.89 19.47 -20.32
CA PRO A 167 -42.92 19.86 -18.92
C PRO A 167 -42.72 18.64 -18.02
N ARG A 168 -41.68 18.71 -17.18
CA ARG A 168 -41.32 17.70 -16.19
C ARG A 168 -42.45 17.55 -15.18
N LYS A 169 -43.14 16.40 -15.24
CA LYS A 169 -44.01 15.92 -14.17
C LYS A 169 -43.24 15.80 -12.86
N ASP A 170 -43.88 16.32 -11.81
CA ASP A 170 -43.51 16.20 -10.41
C ASP A 170 -43.02 14.81 -10.06
N ARG A 171 -41.77 14.74 -9.59
CA ARG A 171 -41.20 13.53 -9.01
C ARG A 171 -40.74 13.85 -7.59
N GLY A 172 -41.69 13.65 -6.69
CA GLY A 172 -41.53 13.09 -5.34
C GLY A 172 -40.31 13.51 -4.53
N GLU A 173 -40.61 14.33 -3.52
CA GLU A 173 -39.92 14.47 -2.24
C GLU A 173 -38.90 13.35 -1.94
N ARG A 174 -37.62 13.69 -2.01
CA ARG A 174 -36.58 12.85 -1.42
C ARG A 174 -35.44 13.68 -0.86
N GLY A 175 -35.49 13.85 0.46
CA GLY A 175 -34.34 14.03 1.33
C GLY A 175 -33.78 15.45 1.36
N GLU A 176 -33.89 16.07 2.53
CA GLU A 176 -33.33 17.36 2.93
C GLU A 176 -31.86 17.49 2.52
N ARG A 177 -31.67 18.02 1.32
CA ARG A 177 -30.40 18.48 0.81
C ARG A 177 -30.13 19.80 1.52
N ARG A 178 -29.27 19.73 2.55
CA ARG A 178 -28.64 20.88 3.22
C ARG A 178 -28.56 22.06 2.27
N GLU A 179 -29.26 23.13 2.64
CA GLU A 179 -29.35 24.39 1.92
C GLU A 179 -27.96 24.79 1.44
N ARG A 180 -27.78 24.70 0.12
CA ARG A 180 -26.59 25.16 -0.56
C ARG A 180 -26.68 26.68 -0.53
N SER A 181 -26.19 27.26 0.55
CA SER A 181 -26.01 28.71 0.77
C SER A 181 -25.81 29.43 -0.55
N ASP A 182 -26.67 30.41 -0.82
CA ASP A 182 -26.73 31.21 -2.03
C ASP A 182 -25.32 31.60 -2.47
N ARG A 183 -24.88 30.97 -3.57
CA ARG A 183 -23.63 31.33 -4.21
C ARG A 183 -23.82 32.77 -4.70
N PRO A 184 -23.09 33.76 -4.13
CA PRO A 184 -23.30 35.15 -4.50
C PRO A 184 -23.16 35.30 -6.00
N ALA A 185 -24.11 36.04 -6.60
CA ALA A 185 -24.14 36.35 -8.02
C ALA A 185 -22.73 36.74 -8.47
N ARG A 186 -22.17 35.94 -9.37
CA ARG A 186 -20.81 36.12 -9.90
C ARG A 186 -20.76 37.51 -10.51
N ALA A 187 -20.11 38.45 -9.81
CA ALA A 187 -19.90 39.81 -10.27
C ALA A 187 -19.44 39.79 -11.74
N ALA A 188 -19.99 40.70 -12.55
CA ALA A 188 -19.67 40.85 -13.96
C ALA A 188 -18.16 40.76 -14.14
N ARG A 189 -17.71 39.71 -14.84
CA ARG A 189 -16.30 39.46 -15.09
C ARG A 189 -15.76 40.70 -15.79
N PRO A 190 -14.78 41.43 -15.23
CA PRO A 190 -14.24 42.62 -15.87
C PRO A 190 -13.83 42.27 -17.31
N GLU A 191 -14.18 43.14 -18.25
CA GLU A 191 -13.89 42.95 -19.68
C GLU A 191 -12.43 42.56 -19.82
N ARG A 192 -12.21 41.40 -20.43
CA ARG A 192 -10.86 40.85 -20.59
C ARG A 192 -10.12 41.85 -21.48
N PRO A 193 -8.96 42.39 -21.08
CA PRO A 193 -8.20 43.30 -21.92
C PRO A 193 -8.00 42.65 -23.31
N GLU A 194 -8.25 43.44 -24.35
CA GLU A 194 -8.19 42.97 -25.73
C GLU A 194 -6.86 42.24 -25.97
N ARG A 195 -6.94 41.03 -26.51
CA ARG A 195 -5.73 40.26 -26.81
C ARG A 195 -4.97 41.02 -27.89
N PRO A 196 -3.68 41.35 -27.69
CA PRO A 196 -2.88 41.99 -28.74
C PRO A 196 -2.88 41.12 -29.99
N ALA A 197 -2.90 41.76 -31.16
CA ALA A 197 -2.92 41.07 -32.44
C ALA A 197 -1.76 40.04 -32.55
N PRO A 198 -1.99 38.88 -33.18
CA PRO A 198 -0.95 37.88 -33.40
C PRO A 198 0.19 38.50 -34.21
N PHE A 199 1.43 38.32 -33.74
CA PHE A 199 2.61 38.83 -34.44
C PHE A 199 2.89 37.95 -35.66
N VAL A 200 3.05 38.58 -36.83
CA VAL A 200 3.40 37.90 -38.08
C VAL A 200 4.91 37.92 -38.23
N SER A 201 5.54 36.74 -38.24
CA SER A 201 7.00 36.61 -38.38
C SER A 201 7.45 37.05 -39.77
N SER A 202 8.52 37.84 -39.84
CA SER A 202 9.12 38.30 -41.10
C SER A 202 10.11 37.31 -41.73
N GLY A 203 10.34 36.16 -41.08
CA GLY A 203 11.30 35.14 -41.52
C GLY A 203 12.73 35.39 -41.05
N ASP A 204 13.10 36.65 -40.79
CA ASP A 204 14.33 37.00 -40.06
C ASP A 204 14.01 37.19 -38.58
N TRP A 205 14.45 36.23 -37.76
CA TRP A 205 14.15 36.21 -36.34
C TRP A 205 14.80 37.35 -35.57
N GLN A 206 15.94 37.90 -36.03
CA GLN A 206 16.60 39.02 -35.36
C GLN A 206 15.82 40.33 -35.59
N ALA A 207 15.34 40.54 -36.81
CA ALA A 207 14.46 41.65 -37.14
C ALA A 207 13.13 41.56 -36.36
N ASP A 208 12.59 40.34 -36.23
CA ASP A 208 11.36 40.09 -35.46
C ASP A 208 11.53 40.40 -33.97
N VAL A 209 12.65 39.99 -33.36
CA VAL A 209 13.01 40.34 -31.98
C VAL A 209 13.05 41.86 -31.81
N LYS A 210 13.79 42.57 -32.66
CA LYS A 210 13.97 44.02 -32.54
C LYS A 210 12.61 44.75 -32.62
N LYS A 211 11.75 44.36 -33.57
CA LYS A 211 10.38 44.90 -33.67
C LYS A 211 9.56 44.61 -32.41
N LEU A 212 9.67 43.40 -31.85
CA LEU A 212 8.96 43.04 -30.62
C LEU A 212 9.49 43.82 -29.40
N GLU A 213 10.79 44.10 -29.33
CA GLU A 213 11.39 44.97 -28.32
C GLU A 213 10.89 46.41 -28.45
N GLU A 214 10.89 46.98 -29.67
CA GLU A 214 10.37 48.33 -29.95
C GLU A 214 8.89 48.48 -29.57
N LEU A 215 8.10 47.40 -29.72
CA LEU A 215 6.70 47.34 -29.31
C LEU A 215 6.49 47.05 -27.81
N GLY A 216 7.55 46.90 -27.03
CA GLY A 216 7.49 46.58 -25.59
C GLY A 216 7.03 45.14 -25.29
N ARG A 217 6.95 44.26 -26.30
CA ARG A 217 6.56 42.84 -26.17
C ARG A 217 7.76 41.97 -25.79
N THR A 218 8.47 42.35 -24.73
CA THR A 218 9.73 41.74 -24.30
C THR A 218 9.62 40.24 -24.03
N ARG A 219 8.47 39.75 -23.56
CA ARG A 219 8.23 38.30 -23.33
C ARG A 219 8.21 37.50 -24.63
N ASP A 220 7.62 38.04 -25.69
CA ASP A 220 7.55 37.34 -26.98
C ASP A 220 8.91 37.38 -27.69
N ALA A 221 9.64 38.49 -27.58
CA ALA A 221 11.03 38.59 -28.02
C ALA A 221 11.93 37.56 -27.30
N GLY A 222 11.79 37.44 -25.98
CA GLY A 222 12.51 36.45 -25.17
C GLY A 222 12.26 35.01 -25.61
N ARG A 223 11.04 34.66 -26.02
CA ARG A 223 10.72 33.32 -26.56
C ARG A 223 11.42 33.02 -27.89
N ILE A 224 11.62 34.04 -28.74
CA ILE A 224 12.35 33.86 -30.00
C ILE A 224 13.83 33.59 -29.70
N HIS A 225 14.44 34.34 -28.78
CA HIS A 225 15.81 34.08 -28.34
C HIS A 225 15.98 32.71 -27.69
N GLU A 226 15.04 32.28 -26.86
CA GLU A 226 15.04 30.95 -26.23
C GLU A 226 15.02 29.81 -27.27
N LYS A 227 14.23 29.96 -28.35
CA LYS A 227 14.21 28.99 -29.47
C LYS A 227 15.53 28.93 -30.23
N ASN A 228 16.22 30.06 -30.34
CA ASN A 228 17.49 30.18 -31.06
C ASN A 228 18.72 30.01 -30.15
N GLN A 229 18.53 29.53 -28.91
CA GLN A 229 19.60 29.28 -27.94
C GLN A 229 20.43 30.52 -27.54
N SER A 230 19.95 31.74 -27.80
CA SER A 230 20.56 32.97 -27.26
C SER A 230 20.02 33.25 -25.85
N TYR A 231 20.50 32.46 -24.89
CA TYR A 231 19.98 32.47 -23.52
C TYR A 231 20.27 33.77 -22.75
N ALA A 232 21.36 34.47 -23.08
CA ALA A 232 21.73 35.72 -22.43
C ALA A 232 20.75 36.85 -22.73
N ASP A 233 20.41 37.04 -24.01
CA ASP A 233 19.44 38.03 -24.44
C ASP A 233 18.03 37.67 -23.97
N ALA A 234 17.66 36.38 -24.04
CA ALA A 234 16.39 35.89 -23.52
C ALA A 234 16.23 36.23 -22.03
N ALA A 235 17.25 35.97 -21.21
CA ALA A 235 17.23 36.28 -19.78
C ALA A 235 17.05 37.78 -19.52
N ARG A 236 17.79 38.63 -20.22
CA ARG A 236 17.66 40.11 -20.15
C ARG A 236 16.25 40.57 -20.47
N LEU A 237 15.65 40.03 -21.53
CA LEU A 237 14.32 40.41 -22.00
C LEU A 237 13.21 39.95 -21.06
N TYR A 238 13.29 38.72 -20.54
CA TYR A 238 12.34 38.25 -19.53
C TYR A 238 12.44 39.03 -18.23
N GLU A 239 13.65 39.41 -17.79
CA GLU A 239 13.83 40.26 -16.60
C GLU A 239 13.22 41.66 -16.81
N THR A 240 13.45 42.27 -17.99
CA THR A 240 12.84 43.55 -18.36
C THR A 240 11.31 43.46 -18.42
N GLY A 241 10.76 42.32 -18.85
CA GLY A 241 9.33 42.04 -18.86
C GLY A 241 8.74 41.61 -17.51
N GLY A 242 9.54 41.53 -16.44
CA GLY A 242 9.11 41.13 -15.10
C GLY A 242 8.83 39.61 -14.92
N ASP A 243 9.11 38.77 -15.91
CA ASP A 243 8.98 37.31 -15.82
C ASP A 243 10.28 36.70 -15.26
N THR A 244 10.49 36.91 -13.95
CA THR A 244 11.71 36.47 -13.24
C THR A 244 11.93 34.96 -13.30
N LYS A 245 10.87 34.14 -13.36
CA LYS A 245 10.98 32.68 -13.50
C LYS A 245 11.56 32.30 -14.84
N SER A 246 11.03 32.85 -15.94
CA SER A 246 11.56 32.57 -17.28
C SER A 246 12.97 33.13 -17.47
N ALA A 247 13.26 34.30 -16.88
CA ALA A 247 14.61 34.86 -16.86
C ALA A 247 15.61 33.94 -16.15
N LEU A 248 15.26 33.42 -14.97
CA LEU A 248 16.09 32.49 -14.20
C LEU A 248 16.37 31.19 -14.97
N ARG A 249 15.36 30.62 -15.64
CA ARG A 249 15.53 29.42 -16.48
C ARG A 249 16.56 29.63 -17.58
N ASN A 250 16.45 30.75 -18.31
CA ASN A 250 17.37 31.07 -19.39
C ASN A 250 18.77 31.39 -18.85
N ALA A 251 18.88 32.09 -17.71
CA ALA A 251 20.17 32.32 -17.06
C ALA A 251 20.87 31.00 -16.68
N ALA A 252 20.12 30.02 -16.17
CA ALA A 252 20.67 28.70 -15.84
C ALA A 252 21.13 27.92 -17.09
N LEU A 253 20.34 27.92 -18.18
CA LEU A 253 20.70 27.28 -19.44
C LEU A 253 21.93 27.93 -20.11
N GLY A 254 22.00 29.26 -20.05
CA GLY A 254 23.12 30.05 -20.57
C GLY A 254 24.36 30.07 -19.67
N LYS A 255 24.35 29.37 -18.53
CA LYS A 255 25.44 29.35 -17.53
C LYS A 255 25.84 30.76 -17.06
N LEU A 256 24.87 31.65 -16.90
CA LEU A 256 25.06 33.04 -16.47
C LEU A 256 24.99 33.14 -14.94
N ASP A 257 26.09 32.81 -14.26
CA ASP A 257 26.12 32.67 -12.79
C ASP A 257 25.74 33.96 -12.04
N ASP A 258 26.19 35.12 -12.50
CA ASP A 258 25.90 36.40 -11.83
C ASP A 258 24.42 36.79 -11.94
N VAL A 259 23.84 36.59 -13.12
CA VAL A 259 22.41 36.85 -13.38
C VAL A 259 21.55 35.86 -12.60
N PHE A 260 21.98 34.59 -12.57
CA PHE A 260 21.30 33.54 -11.80
C PHE A 260 21.26 33.88 -10.31
N LYS A 261 22.41 34.24 -9.70
CA LYS A 261 22.49 34.63 -8.28
C LYS A 261 21.54 35.80 -7.98
N ARG A 262 21.61 36.88 -8.75
CA ARG A 262 20.74 38.06 -8.59
C ARG A 262 19.25 37.74 -8.73
N LEU A 263 18.87 36.88 -9.67
CA LEU A 263 17.47 36.49 -9.86
C LEU A 263 16.98 35.52 -8.78
N SER A 264 17.86 34.65 -8.27
CA SER A 264 17.55 33.70 -7.21
C SER A 264 17.19 34.39 -5.89
N GLU A 265 17.81 35.53 -5.58
CA GLU A 265 17.50 36.33 -4.38
C GLU A 265 16.07 36.90 -4.39
N LYS A 266 15.49 37.10 -5.59
CA LYS A 266 14.14 37.68 -5.76
C LYS A 266 13.02 36.64 -5.71
N LEU A 267 13.35 35.35 -5.76
CA LEU A 267 12.38 34.26 -5.91
C LEU A 267 12.29 33.40 -4.66
N LYS A 268 11.13 32.78 -4.44
CA LYS A 268 11.02 31.78 -3.38
C LYS A 268 11.80 30.52 -3.76
N PRO A 269 12.33 29.77 -2.77
CA PRO A 269 13.12 28.58 -3.07
C PRO A 269 12.37 27.50 -3.88
N GLU A 270 11.06 27.36 -3.66
CA GLU A 270 10.21 26.43 -4.42
C GLU A 270 10.10 26.82 -5.89
N GLU A 271 10.03 28.12 -6.18
CA GLU A 271 9.92 28.65 -7.54
C GLU A 271 11.24 28.50 -8.31
N ILE A 272 12.37 28.61 -7.61
CA ILE A 272 13.70 28.34 -8.15
C ILE A 272 13.81 26.87 -8.55
N SER A 273 13.40 25.94 -7.68
CA SER A 273 13.42 24.51 -8.01
C SER A 273 12.52 24.17 -9.19
N GLU A 274 11.28 24.66 -9.23
CA GLU A 274 10.36 24.40 -10.35
C GLU A 274 10.91 24.98 -11.67
N ALA A 275 11.49 26.18 -11.62
CA ALA A 275 12.09 26.81 -12.78
C ALA A 275 13.25 25.96 -13.33
N LEU A 276 14.18 25.55 -12.46
CA LEU A 276 15.34 24.76 -12.84
C LEU A 276 14.98 23.35 -13.34
N GLU A 277 14.01 22.69 -12.71
CA GLU A 277 13.50 21.39 -13.18
C GLU A 277 12.88 21.49 -14.57
N ARG A 278 12.08 22.54 -14.82
CA ARG A 278 11.47 22.79 -16.14
C ARG A 278 12.52 23.13 -17.20
N ALA A 279 13.61 23.79 -16.80
CA ALA A 279 14.73 24.09 -17.69
C ALA A 279 15.60 22.85 -17.99
N GLY A 280 15.49 21.78 -17.20
CA GLY A 280 16.40 20.63 -17.27
C GLY A 280 17.82 20.95 -16.78
N ALA A 281 18.01 22.07 -16.07
CA ALA A 281 19.29 22.53 -15.55
C ALA A 281 19.62 21.84 -14.21
N PHE A 282 19.76 20.51 -14.23
CA PHE A 282 19.88 19.69 -13.02
C PHE A 282 21.18 19.94 -12.24
N GLU A 283 22.28 20.36 -12.88
CA GLU A 283 23.53 20.72 -12.21
C GLU A 283 23.34 21.91 -11.26
N LYS A 284 22.75 23.00 -11.77
CA LYS A 284 22.43 24.19 -10.96
C LYS A 284 21.39 23.90 -9.89
N LEU A 285 20.44 23.00 -10.18
CA LEU A 285 19.48 22.55 -9.19
C LEU A 285 20.15 21.78 -8.03
N MET A 286 21.13 20.93 -8.33
CA MET A 286 21.92 20.25 -7.30
C MET A 286 22.74 21.24 -6.48
N GLU A 287 23.47 22.17 -7.11
CA GLU A 287 24.20 23.24 -6.40
C GLU A 287 23.29 24.02 -5.45
N PHE A 288 22.09 24.38 -5.92
CA PHE A 288 21.09 25.08 -5.12
C PHE A 288 20.62 24.27 -3.90
N HIS A 289 20.36 22.97 -4.06
CA HIS A 289 19.99 22.12 -2.93
C HIS A 289 21.16 21.86 -1.98
N VAL A 290 22.40 21.75 -2.48
CA VAL A 290 23.61 21.60 -1.65
C VAL A 290 23.79 22.84 -0.78
N ALA A 291 23.66 24.04 -1.34
CA ALA A 291 23.77 25.29 -0.60
C ALA A 291 22.74 25.42 0.53
N ARG A 292 21.57 24.78 0.39
CA ARG A 292 20.52 24.75 1.41
C ARG A 292 20.63 23.59 2.40
N GLY A 293 21.47 22.60 2.12
CA GLY A 293 21.53 21.35 2.89
C GLY A 293 20.32 20.43 2.66
N ASP A 294 19.56 20.62 1.56
CA ASP A 294 18.38 19.82 1.21
C ASP A 294 18.80 18.50 0.54
N PHE A 295 19.48 17.63 1.29
CA PHE A 295 20.01 16.36 0.78
C PHE A 295 18.92 15.37 0.30
N ASP A 296 17.69 15.54 0.77
CA ASP A 296 16.52 14.78 0.33
C ASP A 296 16.22 14.96 -1.17
N SER A 297 16.26 16.21 -1.63
CA SER A 297 15.97 16.54 -3.03
C SER A 297 17.12 16.11 -3.93
N ILE A 298 18.36 16.26 -3.47
CA ILE A 298 19.55 15.77 -4.15
C ILE A 298 19.47 14.26 -4.38
N ALA A 299 19.12 13.49 -3.34
CA ALA A 299 19.00 12.05 -3.44
C ALA A 299 17.95 11.62 -4.48
N LYS A 300 16.81 12.31 -4.55
CA LYS A 300 15.78 12.07 -5.59
C LYS A 300 16.27 12.38 -7.00
N LEU A 301 17.08 13.43 -7.17
CA LEU A 301 17.69 13.75 -8.46
C LEU A 301 18.67 12.65 -8.91
N TYR A 302 19.49 12.14 -7.99
CA TYR A 302 20.37 10.99 -8.28
C TYR A 302 19.59 9.71 -8.59
N GLU A 303 18.49 9.43 -7.88
CA GLU A 303 17.63 8.27 -8.20
C GLU A 303 16.98 8.40 -9.59
N ARG A 304 16.55 9.61 -9.98
CA ARG A 304 16.02 9.86 -11.33
C ARG A 304 17.09 9.65 -12.41
N ALA A 305 18.34 9.94 -12.09
CA ALA A 305 19.49 9.68 -12.96
C ALA A 305 20.02 8.22 -12.88
N ASN A 306 19.39 7.35 -12.09
CA ASN A 306 19.83 5.98 -11.81
C ASN A 306 21.24 5.86 -11.18
N GLN A 307 21.74 6.92 -10.55
CA GLN A 307 23.02 6.94 -9.81
C GLN A 307 22.76 6.59 -8.33
N PHE A 308 22.48 5.31 -8.08
CA PHE A 308 22.00 4.85 -6.77
C PHE A 308 23.05 4.87 -5.65
N ASP A 309 24.34 4.84 -5.99
CA ASP A 309 25.47 4.99 -5.08
C ASP A 309 25.51 6.41 -4.46
N GLN A 310 25.44 7.44 -5.30
CA GLN A 310 25.40 8.85 -4.88
C GLN A 310 24.10 9.18 -4.16
N ALA A 311 22.97 8.62 -4.63
CA ALA A 311 21.70 8.73 -3.92
C ALA A 311 21.78 8.16 -2.49
N GLY A 312 22.44 7.01 -2.31
CA GLY A 312 22.66 6.40 -1.00
C GLY A 312 23.40 7.33 -0.04
N LEU A 313 24.50 7.95 -0.50
CA LEU A 313 25.27 8.93 0.28
C LEU A 313 24.44 10.18 0.63
N ALA A 314 23.64 10.68 -0.31
CA ALA A 314 22.78 11.83 -0.07
C ALA A 314 21.69 11.52 0.97
N TRP A 315 21.04 10.35 0.89
CA TRP A 315 20.07 9.90 1.89
C TRP A 315 20.69 9.67 3.28
N GLU A 316 21.94 9.21 3.34
CA GLU A 316 22.69 9.05 4.60
C GLU A 316 22.92 10.42 5.26
N ARG A 317 23.36 11.43 4.49
CA ARG A 317 23.48 12.82 4.96
C ARG A 317 22.15 13.43 5.40
N ALA A 318 21.06 13.08 4.73
CA ALA A 318 19.71 13.48 5.13
C ALA A 318 19.21 12.77 6.41
N GLY A 319 19.93 11.77 6.93
CA GLY A 319 19.53 10.97 8.08
C GLY A 319 18.38 9.99 7.81
N LYS A 320 18.08 9.71 6.54
CA LYS A 320 16.99 8.83 6.10
C LYS A 320 17.52 7.45 5.70
N PHE A 321 17.97 6.70 6.70
CA PHE A 321 18.67 5.42 6.52
C PHE A 321 17.86 4.36 5.75
N SER A 322 16.53 4.29 5.93
CA SER A 322 15.71 3.32 5.21
C SER A 322 15.70 3.55 3.69
N PHE A 323 15.81 4.81 3.24
CA PHE A 323 15.94 5.16 1.81
C PHE A 323 17.36 4.91 1.33
N ALA A 324 18.37 5.36 2.09
CA ALA A 324 19.79 5.10 1.78
C ALA A 324 20.06 3.60 1.55
N ARG A 325 19.54 2.74 2.43
CA ARG A 325 19.68 1.28 2.31
C ARG A 325 19.08 0.76 0.99
N LYS A 326 17.88 1.21 0.62
CA LYS A 326 17.24 0.82 -0.64
C LYS A 326 18.03 1.28 -1.86
N SER A 327 18.61 2.47 -1.82
CA SER A 327 19.46 2.98 -2.90
C SER A 327 20.74 2.14 -3.01
N TYR A 328 21.42 1.83 -1.91
CA TYR A 328 22.58 0.93 -1.93
C TYR A 328 22.26 -0.50 -2.41
N GLU A 329 21.12 -1.06 -2.00
CA GLU A 329 20.64 -2.36 -2.50
C GLU A 329 20.39 -2.34 -4.02
N ARG A 330 19.82 -1.25 -4.55
CA ARG A 330 19.66 -1.06 -6.01
C ARG A 330 21.00 -0.90 -6.74
N ALA A 331 21.96 -0.23 -6.11
CA ALA A 331 23.33 -0.13 -6.61
C ALA A 331 24.12 -1.45 -6.52
N LYS A 332 23.57 -2.48 -5.85
CA LYS A 332 24.25 -3.73 -5.48
C LYS A 332 25.48 -3.54 -4.57
N ASP A 333 25.56 -2.40 -3.88
CA ASP A 333 26.55 -2.16 -2.83
C ASP A 333 26.01 -2.66 -1.48
N PHE A 334 26.12 -3.97 -1.26
CA PHE A 334 25.65 -4.60 -0.03
C PHE A 334 26.47 -4.18 1.20
N ALA A 335 27.72 -3.75 1.02
CA ALA A 335 28.56 -3.27 2.11
C ALA A 335 28.03 -1.93 2.63
N GLY A 336 27.74 -0.98 1.73
CA GLY A 336 27.08 0.28 2.06
C GLY A 336 25.70 0.07 2.68
N ALA A 337 24.90 -0.83 2.11
CA ALA A 337 23.57 -1.16 2.65
C ALA A 337 23.63 -1.72 4.09
N ASN A 338 24.60 -2.59 4.38
CA ASN A 338 24.79 -3.15 5.73
C ASN A 338 25.25 -2.08 6.73
N ARG A 339 26.21 -1.22 6.35
CA ARG A 339 26.66 -0.09 7.19
C ARG A 339 25.49 0.83 7.55
N VAL A 340 24.69 1.23 6.56
CA VAL A 340 23.53 2.10 6.77
C VAL A 340 22.48 1.42 7.64
N ARG A 341 22.27 0.11 7.50
CA ARG A 341 21.36 -0.64 8.37
C ARG A 341 21.83 -0.61 9.82
N ASP A 342 23.13 -0.80 10.06
CA ASP A 342 23.69 -0.75 11.41
C ASP A 342 23.53 0.65 12.04
N LEU A 343 23.69 1.73 11.24
CA LEU A 343 23.37 3.11 11.67
C LEU A 343 21.87 3.31 11.96
N GLU A 344 20.99 2.74 11.13
CA GLU A 344 19.53 2.77 11.34
C GLU A 344 19.16 2.11 12.68
N ILE A 345 19.72 0.92 12.94
CA ILE A 345 19.54 0.16 14.17
C ILE A 345 20.02 0.99 15.36
N ALA A 346 21.22 1.57 15.30
CA ALA A 346 21.75 2.41 16.37
C ALA A 346 20.83 3.59 16.70
N LYS A 347 20.34 4.31 15.68
CA LYS A 347 19.41 5.44 15.88
C LYS A 347 18.01 5.03 16.35
N LEU A 348 17.56 3.81 16.05
CA LEU A 348 16.31 3.28 16.58
C LEU A 348 16.45 2.93 18.06
N ILE A 349 17.58 2.34 18.44
CA ILE A 349 17.91 2.05 19.85
C ILE A 349 18.01 3.36 20.64
N GLU A 350 18.69 4.38 20.12
CA GLU A 350 18.79 5.71 20.73
C GLU A 350 17.42 6.37 20.93
N ARG A 351 16.50 6.20 19.97
CA ARG A 351 15.10 6.66 20.08
C ARG A 351 14.24 5.81 21.01
N GLY A 352 14.74 4.68 21.50
CA GLY A 352 14.00 3.73 22.34
C GLY A 352 13.16 2.70 21.58
N ASP A 353 13.17 2.71 20.25
CA ASP A 353 12.46 1.72 19.42
C ASP A 353 13.30 0.45 19.20
N ARG A 354 13.47 -0.32 20.28
CA ARG A 354 14.21 -1.59 20.28
C ARG A 354 13.52 -2.67 19.44
N LEU A 355 12.20 -2.60 19.29
CA LEU A 355 11.42 -3.57 18.49
C LEU A 355 11.68 -3.37 16.99
N GLY A 356 11.69 -2.11 16.53
CA GLY A 356 12.08 -1.77 15.16
C GLY A 356 13.50 -2.24 14.84
N ALA A 357 14.43 -1.95 15.75
CA ALA A 357 15.84 -2.38 15.63
C ALA A 357 15.99 -3.90 15.49
N ALA A 358 15.34 -4.67 16.37
CA ALA A 358 15.39 -6.13 16.32
C ALA A 358 14.78 -6.72 15.03
N THR A 359 13.72 -6.08 14.50
CA THR A 359 13.12 -6.49 13.22
C THR A 359 14.12 -6.36 12.07
N LEU A 360 14.89 -5.26 12.04
CA LEU A 360 15.94 -5.03 11.03
C LEU A 360 17.10 -6.03 11.18
N LEU A 361 17.48 -6.37 12.42
CA LEU A 361 18.53 -7.36 12.69
C LEU A 361 18.14 -8.76 12.23
N VAL A 362 16.89 -9.20 12.49
CA VAL A 362 16.39 -10.50 11.99
C VAL A 362 16.32 -10.52 10.47
N ALA A 363 15.89 -9.43 9.83
CA ALA A 363 15.88 -9.33 8.37
C ALA A 363 17.30 -9.42 7.76
N ALA A 364 18.33 -9.00 8.51
CA ALA A 364 19.74 -9.16 8.15
C ALA A 364 20.35 -10.51 8.57
N ASN A 365 19.53 -11.46 9.06
CA ASN A 365 19.96 -12.74 9.61
C ASN A 365 20.91 -12.62 10.84
N LYS A 366 20.96 -11.47 11.51
CA LYS A 366 21.73 -11.22 12.74
C LYS A 366 20.86 -11.54 13.97
N LYS A 367 20.44 -12.80 14.10
CA LYS A 367 19.48 -13.23 15.15
C LYS A 367 20.01 -13.03 16.57
N ALA A 368 21.31 -13.26 16.80
CA ALA A 368 21.92 -13.11 18.12
C ALA A 368 21.84 -11.66 18.63
N GLU A 369 22.22 -10.69 17.79
CA GLU A 369 22.12 -9.26 18.12
C GLU A 369 20.65 -8.83 18.34
N ALA A 370 19.71 -9.40 17.56
CA ALA A 370 18.29 -9.15 17.75
C ALA A 370 17.82 -9.59 19.14
N LEU A 371 18.30 -10.71 19.66
CA LEU A 371 17.96 -11.17 21.01
C LEU A 371 18.51 -10.23 22.08
N GLU A 372 19.77 -9.78 21.95
CA GLU A 372 20.37 -8.82 22.90
C GLU A 372 19.61 -7.50 22.95
N THR A 373 19.10 -7.02 21.81
CA THR A 373 18.28 -5.80 21.76
C THR A 373 16.89 -5.99 22.39
N ILE A 374 16.35 -7.22 22.38
CA ILE A 374 15.02 -7.54 22.93
C ILE A 374 15.07 -7.81 24.44
N LYS A 375 16.14 -8.43 24.97
CA LYS A 375 16.27 -8.82 26.40
C LYS A 375 15.91 -7.72 27.42
N PRO A 376 16.23 -6.44 27.20
CA PRO A 376 15.85 -5.36 28.13
C PRO A 376 14.34 -5.02 28.17
N LEU A 377 13.51 -5.62 27.31
CA LEU A 377 12.06 -5.38 27.30
C LEU A 377 11.35 -6.25 28.35
N PRO A 378 10.13 -5.86 28.78
CA PRO A 378 9.35 -6.68 29.70
C PRO A 378 9.16 -8.11 29.16
N GLY A 379 9.47 -9.12 29.98
CA GLY A 379 9.54 -10.53 29.60
C GLY A 379 8.40 -11.03 28.69
N PRO A 380 7.12 -10.84 29.05
CA PRO A 380 5.99 -11.27 28.21
C PRO A 380 5.96 -10.59 26.82
N LYS A 381 6.32 -9.30 26.75
CA LYS A 381 6.38 -8.57 25.48
C LYS A 381 7.54 -9.06 24.62
N ALA A 382 8.71 -9.28 25.24
CA ALA A 382 9.88 -9.85 24.58
C ALA A 382 9.58 -11.22 23.95
N PHE A 383 8.97 -12.12 24.73
CA PHE A 383 8.61 -13.47 24.28
C PHE A 383 7.67 -13.48 23.07
N HIS A 384 6.54 -12.76 23.15
CA HIS A 384 5.61 -12.69 22.01
C HIS A 384 6.24 -12.04 20.77
N PHE A 385 7.14 -11.07 20.98
CA PHE A 385 7.84 -10.45 19.87
C PHE A 385 8.83 -11.41 19.20
N MET A 386 9.57 -12.21 19.97
CA MET A 386 10.42 -13.29 19.44
C MET A 386 9.59 -14.31 18.63
N GLN A 387 8.42 -14.72 19.13
CA GLN A 387 7.49 -15.59 18.38
C GLN A 387 7.04 -14.95 17.06
N LYS A 388 6.70 -13.65 17.07
CA LYS A 388 6.32 -12.91 15.86
C LYS A 388 7.45 -12.85 14.83
N LEU A 389 8.70 -12.78 15.30
CA LEU A 389 9.91 -12.84 14.48
C LEU A 389 10.30 -14.28 14.06
N LYS A 390 9.50 -15.29 14.44
CA LYS A 390 9.74 -16.72 14.19
C LYS A 390 11.03 -17.25 14.83
N LEU A 391 11.45 -16.65 15.94
CA LEU A 391 12.58 -17.10 16.77
C LEU A 391 12.07 -18.04 17.87
N ASN A 392 11.39 -19.13 17.48
CA ASN A 392 10.64 -19.96 18.43
C ASN A 392 11.56 -20.70 19.42
N ALA A 393 12.69 -21.24 18.96
CA ALA A 393 13.62 -21.96 19.82
C ALA A 393 14.28 -21.03 20.84
N GLU A 394 14.62 -19.82 20.42
CA GLU A 394 15.21 -18.80 21.28
C GLU A 394 14.17 -18.19 22.23
N ALA A 395 12.92 -18.05 21.80
CA ALA A 395 11.80 -17.67 22.66
C ALA A 395 11.55 -18.71 23.77
N ASP A 396 11.58 -20.00 23.44
CA ASP A 396 11.40 -21.08 24.41
C ASP A 396 12.57 -21.14 25.42
N ALA A 397 13.80 -20.93 24.95
CA ALA A 397 14.97 -20.82 25.82
C ALA A 397 14.85 -19.62 26.78
N PHE A 398 14.43 -18.45 26.26
CA PHE A 398 14.18 -17.26 27.06
C PHE A 398 13.09 -17.48 28.11
N ALA A 399 11.98 -18.12 27.73
CA ALA A 399 10.90 -18.43 28.67
C ALA A 399 11.35 -19.41 29.77
N LYS A 400 12.20 -20.40 29.45
CA LYS A 400 12.79 -21.31 30.44
C LYS A 400 13.71 -20.59 31.43
N GLU A 401 14.54 -19.67 30.93
CA GLU A 401 15.44 -18.87 31.77
C GLU A 401 14.64 -17.95 32.72
N GLU A 402 13.62 -17.27 32.20
CA GLU A 402 12.78 -16.38 33.00
C GLU A 402 11.89 -17.14 34.00
N LEU A 403 11.45 -18.35 33.65
CA LEU A 403 10.76 -19.25 34.58
C LEU A 403 11.70 -19.68 35.73
N ALA A 404 12.94 -20.07 35.42
CA ALA A 404 13.94 -20.42 36.43
C ALA A 404 14.26 -19.24 37.36
N LYS A 405 14.32 -18.01 36.83
CA LYS A 405 14.47 -16.79 37.64
C LYS A 405 13.27 -16.55 38.55
N ALA A 406 12.04 -16.73 38.04
CA ALA A 406 10.82 -16.58 38.84
C ALA A 406 10.74 -17.63 39.97
N GLU A 407 11.21 -18.85 39.71
CA GLU A 407 11.34 -19.91 40.71
C GLU A 407 12.38 -19.56 41.77
N ALA A 408 13.57 -19.12 41.37
CA ALA A 408 14.62 -18.70 42.30
C ALA A 408 14.19 -17.50 43.17
N ALA A 409 13.40 -16.58 42.61
CA ALA A 409 12.83 -15.44 43.33
C ALA A 409 11.58 -15.80 44.16
N ASN A 410 11.12 -17.05 44.15
CA ASN A 410 9.88 -17.51 44.78
C ASN A 410 8.63 -16.69 44.39
N ASN A 411 8.61 -16.12 43.18
CA ASN A 411 7.48 -15.32 42.70
C ASN A 411 6.46 -16.22 41.99
N ALA A 412 5.53 -16.79 42.76
CA ALA A 412 4.51 -17.70 42.25
C ALA A 412 3.66 -17.09 41.12
N LEU A 413 3.38 -15.78 41.15
CA LEU A 413 2.59 -15.10 40.12
C LEU A 413 3.34 -15.00 38.79
N GLN A 414 4.64 -14.67 38.84
CA GLN A 414 5.46 -14.62 37.62
C GLN A 414 5.68 -16.02 37.04
N LYS A 415 5.93 -17.01 37.91
CA LYS A 415 6.03 -18.42 37.50
C LYS A 415 4.78 -18.90 36.75
N ALA A 416 3.59 -18.69 37.34
CA ALA A 416 2.32 -19.10 36.72
C ALA A 416 2.09 -18.40 35.37
N ARG A 417 2.43 -17.12 35.25
CA ARG A 417 2.32 -16.37 33.99
C ARG A 417 3.24 -16.92 32.89
N TRP A 418 4.45 -17.31 33.23
CA TRP A 418 5.38 -17.93 32.26
C TRP A 418 4.95 -19.33 31.84
N LEU A 419 4.39 -20.11 32.76
CA LEU A 419 3.78 -21.41 32.44
C LEU A 419 2.57 -21.24 31.48
N GLU A 420 1.75 -20.21 31.68
CA GLU A 420 0.64 -19.88 30.77
C GLU A 420 1.15 -19.50 29.37
N LEU A 421 2.19 -18.65 29.29
CA LEU A 421 2.79 -18.21 28.03
C LEU A 421 3.42 -19.35 27.22
N THR A 422 3.95 -20.36 27.91
CA THR A 422 4.56 -21.55 27.29
C THR A 422 3.55 -22.65 26.98
N GLY A 423 2.25 -22.43 27.22
CA GLY A 423 1.18 -23.38 26.95
C GLY A 423 1.01 -24.49 28.00
N LYS A 424 1.76 -24.43 29.11
CA LYS A 424 1.64 -25.37 30.24
C LYS A 424 0.53 -24.98 31.19
N HIS A 425 -0.69 -24.95 30.67
CA HIS A 425 -1.85 -24.41 31.37
C HIS A 425 -2.21 -25.17 32.66
N GLN A 426 -1.98 -26.48 32.73
CA GLN A 426 -2.24 -27.27 33.94
C GLN A 426 -1.31 -26.86 35.08
N GLU A 427 0.00 -26.89 34.85
CA GLU A 427 1.01 -26.46 35.83
C GLU A 427 0.79 -24.99 36.24
N ALA A 428 0.41 -24.12 35.30
CA ALA A 428 0.09 -22.72 35.60
C ALA A 428 -1.10 -22.58 36.56
N ALA A 429 -2.15 -23.35 36.34
CA ALA A 429 -3.35 -23.34 37.18
C ALA A 429 -3.02 -23.81 38.61
N ASP A 430 -2.23 -24.88 38.75
CA ASP A 430 -1.80 -25.40 40.05
C ASP A 430 -0.99 -24.37 40.84
N VAL A 431 -0.08 -23.65 40.17
CA VAL A 431 0.70 -22.57 40.81
C VAL A 431 -0.21 -21.41 41.24
N TYR A 432 -1.23 -21.04 40.45
CA TYR A 432 -2.19 -20.02 40.86
C TYR A 432 -3.05 -20.44 42.04
N LEU A 433 -3.44 -21.72 42.12
CA LEU A 433 -4.17 -22.27 43.26
C LEU A 433 -3.30 -22.28 44.52
N ALA A 434 -2.04 -22.69 44.41
CA ALA A 434 -1.07 -22.64 45.51
C ALA A 434 -0.83 -21.20 46.03
N ALA A 435 -0.96 -20.20 45.16
CA ALA A 435 -0.87 -18.77 45.50
C ALA A 435 -2.22 -18.14 45.93
N ASP A 436 -3.27 -18.94 46.15
CA ASP A 436 -4.65 -18.52 46.48
C ASP A 436 -5.26 -17.49 45.49
N ARG A 437 -4.82 -17.51 44.23
CA ARG A 437 -5.35 -16.66 43.15
C ARG A 437 -6.37 -17.43 42.31
N LYS A 438 -7.46 -17.86 42.95
CA LYS A 438 -8.57 -18.62 42.33
C LYS A 438 -9.16 -17.94 41.08
N ASP A 439 -9.25 -16.61 41.09
CA ASP A 439 -9.69 -15.83 39.93
C ASP A 439 -8.86 -16.08 38.66
N LYS A 440 -7.54 -16.16 38.80
CA LYS A 440 -6.62 -16.36 37.67
C LYS A 440 -6.55 -17.82 37.27
N ALA A 441 -6.54 -18.73 38.24
CA ALA A 441 -6.62 -20.17 37.98
C ALA A 441 -7.86 -20.51 37.15
N ALA A 442 -9.02 -19.92 37.48
CA ALA A 442 -10.25 -20.12 36.73
C ALA A 442 -10.13 -19.70 35.25
N PHE A 443 -9.48 -18.57 34.95
CA PHE A 443 -9.24 -18.13 33.57
C PHE A 443 -8.40 -19.14 32.78
N VAL A 444 -7.37 -19.72 33.42
CA VAL A 444 -6.53 -20.76 32.80
C VAL A 444 -7.33 -22.06 32.57
N PHE A 445 -8.18 -22.48 33.52
CA PHE A 445 -9.07 -23.64 33.33
C PHE A 445 -10.12 -23.40 32.23
N GLU A 446 -10.63 -22.19 32.09
CA GLU A 446 -11.51 -21.82 30.99
C GLU A 446 -10.78 -21.94 29.64
N ALA A 447 -9.55 -21.44 29.53
CA ALA A 447 -8.74 -21.54 28.31
C ALA A 447 -8.43 -23.00 27.93
N MET A 448 -8.31 -23.90 28.92
CA MET A 448 -8.19 -25.35 28.70
C MET A 448 -9.52 -26.05 28.35
N GLY A 449 -10.66 -25.35 28.39
CA GLY A 449 -11.99 -25.93 28.16
C GLY A 449 -12.58 -26.66 29.37
N GLN A 450 -11.95 -26.60 30.55
CA GLN A 450 -12.47 -27.20 31.79
C GLN A 450 -13.45 -26.25 32.49
N LEU A 451 -14.56 -25.97 31.80
CA LEU A 451 -15.54 -24.93 32.20
C LEU A 451 -16.14 -25.16 33.60
N GLY A 452 -16.42 -26.41 33.98
CA GLY A 452 -16.98 -26.74 35.30
C GLY A 452 -16.04 -26.35 36.44
N LYS A 453 -14.77 -26.77 36.38
CA LYS A 453 -13.76 -26.40 37.39
C LYS A 453 -13.49 -24.90 37.44
N ALA A 454 -13.48 -24.24 36.28
CA ALA A 454 -13.33 -22.79 36.22
C ALA A 454 -14.49 -22.08 36.94
N ALA A 455 -15.72 -22.56 36.76
CA ALA A 455 -16.90 -22.01 37.40
C ALA A 455 -16.88 -22.22 38.93
N GLU A 456 -16.51 -23.41 39.41
CA GLU A 456 -16.34 -23.71 40.84
C GLU A 456 -15.30 -22.78 41.50
N LEU A 457 -14.18 -22.52 40.82
CA LEU A 457 -13.13 -21.63 41.33
C LEU A 457 -13.57 -20.16 41.38
N LEU A 458 -14.36 -19.69 40.40
CA LEU A 458 -14.94 -18.34 40.43
C LEU A 458 -16.00 -18.18 41.51
N GLU A 459 -16.80 -19.22 41.76
CA GLU A 459 -17.74 -19.24 42.87
C GLU A 459 -17.00 -19.15 44.20
N ALA A 460 -15.95 -19.95 44.38
CA ALA A 460 -15.10 -19.91 45.58
C ALA A 460 -14.36 -18.57 45.76
N ALA A 461 -14.17 -17.81 44.67
CA ALA A 461 -13.62 -16.46 44.70
C ALA A 461 -14.69 -15.36 44.86
N GLY A 462 -15.98 -15.72 44.93
CA GLY A 462 -17.11 -14.81 45.09
C GLY A 462 -17.58 -14.11 43.80
N GLN A 463 -17.04 -14.49 42.63
CA GLN A 463 -17.45 -13.95 41.33
C GLN A 463 -18.65 -14.71 40.75
N LEU A 464 -19.77 -14.71 41.49
CA LEU A 464 -20.96 -15.54 41.22
C LEU A 464 -21.55 -15.33 39.81
N ASP A 465 -21.60 -14.09 39.30
CA ASP A 465 -22.16 -13.80 37.98
C ASP A 465 -21.35 -14.48 36.85
N LYS A 466 -20.02 -14.50 36.96
CA LYS A 466 -19.16 -15.17 35.96
C LYS A 466 -19.19 -16.68 36.13
N ALA A 467 -19.23 -17.18 37.37
CA ALA A 467 -19.40 -18.60 37.65
C ALA A 467 -20.70 -19.13 37.03
N GLN A 468 -21.82 -18.42 37.19
CA GLN A 468 -23.10 -18.78 36.58
C GLN A 468 -23.02 -18.84 35.04
N ALA A 469 -22.38 -17.86 34.41
CA ALA A 469 -22.20 -17.83 32.97
C ALA A 469 -21.37 -19.03 32.48
N LEU A 470 -20.30 -19.39 33.20
CA LEU A 470 -19.47 -20.55 32.87
C LEU A 470 -20.20 -21.89 33.10
N PHE A 471 -20.98 -22.06 34.18
CA PHE A 471 -21.79 -23.26 34.39
C PHE A 471 -22.83 -23.43 33.28
N THR A 472 -23.47 -22.34 32.86
CA THR A 472 -24.42 -22.35 31.73
C THR A 472 -23.72 -22.74 30.43
N LYS A 473 -22.53 -22.18 30.17
CA LYS A 473 -21.69 -22.54 28.99
C LYS A 473 -21.21 -24.00 29.04
N ALA A 474 -21.00 -24.54 30.23
CA ALA A 474 -20.65 -25.94 30.45
C ALA A 474 -21.83 -26.91 30.27
N GLY A 475 -23.06 -26.39 30.18
CA GLY A 475 -24.30 -27.20 30.13
C GLY A 475 -24.78 -27.68 31.51
N ASP A 476 -24.18 -27.20 32.60
CA ASP A 476 -24.55 -27.57 33.96
C ASP A 476 -25.61 -26.60 34.51
N ALA A 477 -26.86 -26.79 34.08
CA ALA A 477 -27.99 -25.96 34.50
C ALA A 477 -28.23 -26.03 36.01
N ALA A 478 -28.00 -27.19 36.64
CA ALA A 478 -28.21 -27.39 38.06
C ALA A 478 -27.27 -26.51 38.91
N ASN A 479 -25.98 -26.48 38.57
CA ASN A 479 -25.04 -25.61 39.27
C ASN A 479 -25.23 -24.13 38.89
N ALA A 480 -25.63 -23.82 37.66
CA ALA A 480 -25.95 -22.44 37.28
C ALA A 480 -27.11 -21.86 38.11
N ASP A 481 -28.19 -22.62 38.29
CA ASP A 481 -29.34 -22.21 39.11
C ASP A 481 -28.99 -22.14 40.59
N ARG A 482 -28.14 -23.06 41.08
CA ARG A 482 -27.60 -23.03 42.45
C ARG A 482 -26.82 -21.74 42.72
N VAL A 483 -25.87 -21.40 41.84
CA VAL A 483 -25.05 -20.19 41.98
C VAL A 483 -25.91 -18.92 41.87
N LYS A 484 -26.94 -18.93 41.02
CA LYS A 484 -27.91 -17.83 40.90
C LYS A 484 -28.70 -17.59 42.20
N ALA A 485 -29.00 -18.65 42.94
CA ALA A 485 -29.74 -18.58 44.20
C ALA A 485 -28.87 -18.18 45.40
N LEU A 486 -27.53 -18.21 45.28
CA LEU A 486 -26.65 -17.78 46.35
C LEU A 486 -26.77 -16.27 46.60
N PRO A 487 -26.75 -15.83 47.88
CA PRO A 487 -26.79 -14.42 48.22
C PRO A 487 -25.56 -13.72 47.61
N ARG A 488 -25.81 -12.74 46.76
CA ARG A 488 -24.74 -11.95 46.14
C ARG A 488 -23.99 -11.22 47.25
N PRO A 489 -22.67 -11.37 47.37
CA PRO A 489 -21.91 -10.54 48.29
C PRO A 489 -22.19 -9.09 47.93
N GLU A 490 -22.61 -8.28 48.91
CA GLU A 490 -22.87 -6.86 48.68
C GLU A 490 -21.66 -6.27 47.97
N PRO A 491 -21.86 -5.54 46.84
CA PRO A 491 -20.74 -4.98 46.12
C PRO A 491 -19.98 -4.13 47.12
N LYS A 492 -18.75 -4.55 47.47
CA LYS A 492 -17.86 -3.73 48.30
C LYS A 492 -17.96 -2.33 47.70
N PRO A 493 -18.40 -1.32 48.48
CA PRO A 493 -18.66 0.01 47.95
C PRO A 493 -17.40 0.35 47.19
N LYS A 494 -17.55 0.62 45.88
CA LYS A 494 -16.42 0.97 45.03
C LYS A 494 -15.73 2.09 45.77
N ALA A 495 -14.63 1.78 46.45
CA ALA A 495 -13.70 2.78 46.91
C ALA A 495 -13.43 3.53 45.63
N VAL A 496 -13.89 4.78 45.58
CA VAL A 496 -13.69 5.67 44.44
C VAL A 496 -12.25 5.42 44.06
N GLU A 497 -12.08 4.81 42.89
CA GLU A 497 -10.77 4.60 42.29
C GLU A 497 -10.26 6.03 42.13
N ALA A 498 -9.56 6.50 43.16
CA ALA A 498 -8.54 7.51 43.01
C ALA A 498 -7.70 6.92 41.89
N LYS A 499 -7.89 7.49 40.70
CA LYS A 499 -7.05 7.24 39.55
C LYS A 499 -5.65 7.12 40.10
N SER A 500 -5.09 5.92 40.07
CA SER A 500 -3.66 5.77 40.01
C SER A 500 -3.27 6.35 38.65
N GLU A 501 -3.17 7.68 38.62
CA GLU A 501 -2.16 8.34 37.82
C GLU A 501 -0.88 7.57 38.05
N GLY A 502 -0.26 7.17 36.94
CA GLY A 502 0.69 6.08 36.92
C GLY A 502 1.80 6.24 37.94
N GLU A 503 2.37 5.10 38.29
CA GLU A 503 3.80 5.00 38.59
C GLU A 503 4.58 5.54 37.39
N GLY A 504 4.63 6.86 37.28
CA GLY A 504 5.76 7.59 36.78
C GLY A 504 6.84 7.41 37.83
N GLU A 505 7.83 6.62 37.46
CA GLU A 505 9.18 6.65 38.00
C GLU A 505 9.55 8.11 38.28
N GLN A 506 9.47 8.51 39.56
CA GLN A 506 9.94 9.81 40.02
C GLN A 506 11.45 9.81 39.83
N ILE A 507 11.88 10.36 38.71
CA ILE A 507 13.22 10.89 38.54
C ILE A 507 13.37 11.96 39.63
N PRO A 508 14.27 11.82 40.62
CA PRO A 508 14.51 12.86 41.60
C PRO A 508 14.89 14.15 40.86
N PRO A 509 14.46 15.33 41.34
CA PRO A 509 14.85 16.59 40.72
C PRO A 509 16.38 16.67 40.67
N PRO A 510 16.97 17.19 39.57
CA PRO A 510 18.40 17.43 39.54
C PRO A 510 18.74 18.34 40.71
N SER A 511 19.65 17.85 41.56
CA SER A 511 20.24 18.66 42.63
C SER A 511 20.75 19.97 42.03
N PRO A 512 20.54 21.12 42.71
CA PRO A 512 21.11 22.38 42.24
C PRO A 512 22.62 22.23 42.13
N SER A 513 23.10 22.43 40.91
CA SER A 513 24.49 22.46 40.51
C SER A 513 25.35 23.15 41.56
N ALA A 514 26.26 22.40 42.17
CA ALA A 514 27.39 22.98 42.88
C ALA A 514 28.19 23.86 41.89
N PRO A 515 28.67 25.04 42.32
CA PRO A 515 29.46 25.92 41.48
C PRO A 515 30.75 25.22 41.06
N THR A 516 31.00 25.20 39.74
CA THR A 516 32.24 24.72 39.15
C THR A 516 33.40 25.58 39.67
N PRO A 517 34.44 25.01 40.30
CA PRO A 517 35.66 25.74 40.60
C PRO A 517 36.39 26.08 39.30
N GLY A 518 37.01 27.26 39.31
CA GLY A 518 37.45 27.97 38.13
C GLY A 518 38.45 27.22 37.25
N SER A 519 38.28 27.41 35.94
CA SER A 519 39.35 27.31 34.97
C SER A 519 40.27 28.50 35.16
N THR A 520 41.35 28.29 35.93
CA THR A 520 42.50 29.18 35.94
C THR A 520 43.30 28.99 34.66
N ALA A 521 43.63 30.13 34.07
CA ALA A 521 44.57 30.32 32.99
C ALA A 521 45.90 29.56 33.15
N ASN A 522 46.47 29.17 32.02
CA ASN A 522 47.89 29.27 31.68
C ASN A 522 47.90 29.55 30.17
N ALA A 523 48.32 30.74 29.74
CA ALA A 523 49.71 31.17 29.55
C ALA A 523 50.37 30.43 28.38
#